data_AF-A0A5N5UVC9-F1
#
_entry.id   AF-A0A5N5UVC9-F1
#
_cell.length_a   1.000
_cell.length_b   1.000
_cell.length_c   1.000
_cell.angle_alpha   90.00
_cell.angle_beta   90.00
_cell.angle_gamma   90.00
#
_symmetry.space_group_name_H-M   'P 1'
#
loop_
_entity.id
_entity.type
_entity.pdbx_description
1 polymer ?
#
loop_
_entity_poly.entity_id
_entity_poly.type
_entity_poly.pdbx_seq_one_letter_code
_entity_poly.pdbx_strand_id
1 'polypeptide(L)'
;MDSAAVTIASIEIADPAQAWRDAGFTVDADGDCRVGGVRLRLTGPASGDGIVGWSLRGVPASLGEVDGIATSPSDDPPPTPAEHPNGVTSIDHVVVLSPDLDRTVTALRALGVEPRREREGRLAGHPIRQVFFRFGEVIIEAVGAPDTRAEGPASLWGITYVVADIDATAERFGDRTSPVKDAVQPGRRITTLRHRDFGMSVRTAMISAPIL
;
A
#
# COMPACT_ATOMS: atom_id res chain seq x y z
N MET A 1 3.90 -29.66 -2.36
CA MET A 1 2.78 -28.71 -2.32
C MET A 1 3.26 -27.49 -3.06
N ASP A 2 2.68 -27.18 -4.22
CA ASP A 2 2.86 -25.84 -4.78
C ASP A 2 2.32 -24.87 -3.73
N SER A 3 3.22 -24.10 -3.11
CA SER A 3 2.81 -23.04 -2.21
C SER A 3 2.11 -22.01 -3.08
N ALA A 4 0.80 -21.85 -2.89
CA ALA A 4 0.06 -20.78 -3.53
C ALA A 4 0.76 -19.45 -3.25
N ALA A 5 0.91 -18.61 -4.28
CA ALA A 5 1.62 -17.35 -4.14
C ALA A 5 0.98 -16.48 -3.04
N VAL A 6 1.81 -15.87 -2.20
CA VAL A 6 1.33 -14.93 -1.16
C VAL A 6 0.72 -13.70 -1.83
N THR A 7 -0.49 -13.32 -1.39
CA THR A 7 -1.20 -12.11 -1.87
C THR A 7 -1.86 -11.37 -0.72
N ILE A 8 -2.13 -10.08 -0.89
CA ILE A 8 -2.88 -9.28 0.08
C ILE A 8 -4.38 -9.54 -0.11
N ALA A 9 -5.08 -9.93 0.96
CA ALA A 9 -6.53 -10.07 0.95
C ALA A 9 -7.22 -8.77 1.37
N SER A 10 -6.77 -8.18 2.47
CA SER A 10 -7.25 -6.88 2.93
C SER A 10 -6.17 -6.04 3.59
N ILE A 11 -6.39 -4.73 3.62
CA ILE A 11 -5.61 -3.77 4.40
C ILE A 11 -6.59 -3.08 5.33
N GLU A 12 -6.31 -3.09 6.64
CA GLU A 12 -7.16 -2.47 7.65
C GLU A 12 -6.67 -1.04 7.93
N ILE A 13 -7.58 -0.08 7.80
CA ILE A 13 -7.27 1.34 7.85
C ILE A 13 -8.22 2.00 8.85
N ALA A 14 -7.66 2.63 9.87
CA ALA A 14 -8.42 3.30 10.93
C ALA A 14 -8.94 4.69 10.52
N ASP A 15 -9.28 4.85 9.24
CA ASP A 15 -9.89 6.06 8.70
C ASP A 15 -11.42 5.97 8.70
N PRO A 16 -12.13 7.10 8.84
CA PRO A 16 -13.57 7.13 8.58
C PRO A 16 -13.86 6.90 7.10
N ALA A 17 -14.85 6.06 6.80
CA ALA A 17 -15.29 5.77 5.43
C ALA A 17 -15.61 7.03 4.60
N GLN A 18 -16.13 8.08 5.25
CA GLN A 18 -16.48 9.32 4.58
C GLN A 18 -15.27 10.04 3.98
N ALA A 19 -14.11 10.05 4.66
CA ALA A 19 -12.89 10.68 4.14
C ALA A 19 -12.46 10.08 2.79
N TRP A 20 -12.60 8.76 2.67
CA TRP A 20 -12.28 8.03 1.44
C TRP A 20 -13.31 8.28 0.34
N ARG A 21 -14.60 8.36 0.68
CA ARG A 21 -15.64 8.77 -0.28
C ARG A 21 -15.41 10.18 -0.82
N ASP A 22 -15.03 11.11 0.05
CA ASP A 22 -14.73 12.50 -0.32
C ASP A 22 -13.50 12.58 -1.24
N ALA A 23 -12.52 11.69 -1.05
CA ALA A 23 -11.37 11.50 -1.94
C ALA A 23 -11.73 10.74 -3.25
N GLY A 24 -13.00 10.43 -3.48
CA GLY A 24 -13.50 9.82 -4.70
C GLY A 24 -13.27 8.31 -4.81
N PHE A 25 -13.05 7.62 -3.68
CA PHE A 25 -13.14 6.17 -3.63
C PHE A 25 -14.59 5.73 -3.46
N THR A 26 -14.92 4.60 -4.08
CA THR A 26 -16.19 3.91 -3.85
C THR A 26 -16.03 3.02 -2.63
N VAL A 27 -16.82 3.31 -1.60
CA VAL A 27 -16.83 2.56 -0.33
C VAL A 27 -18.22 1.98 -0.13
N ASP A 28 -18.28 0.65 -0.04
CA ASP A 28 -19.49 -0.14 0.14
C ASP A 28 -20.14 0.16 1.52
N ALA A 29 -21.34 -0.36 1.74
CA ALA A 29 -22.13 -0.09 2.95
C ALA A 29 -21.49 -0.66 4.23
N ASP A 30 -20.72 -1.73 4.09
CA ASP A 30 -19.96 -2.41 5.15
C ASP A 30 -18.59 -1.73 5.43
N GLY A 31 -18.24 -0.68 4.69
CA GLY A 31 -16.99 0.05 4.87
C GLY A 31 -15.82 -0.46 4.03
N ASP A 32 -16.06 -1.44 3.15
CA ASP A 32 -15.02 -1.95 2.24
C ASP A 32 -14.86 -1.06 1.01
N CYS A 33 -13.60 -0.76 0.67
CA CYS A 33 -13.22 -0.18 -0.61
C CYS A 33 -12.44 -1.21 -1.42
N ARG A 34 -13.02 -1.68 -2.53
CA ARG A 34 -12.46 -2.76 -3.36
C ARG A 34 -11.58 -2.18 -4.49
N VAL A 35 -10.27 -2.26 -4.31
CA VAL A 35 -9.27 -1.75 -5.26
C VAL A 35 -8.50 -2.92 -5.86
N GLY A 36 -8.70 -3.18 -7.16
CA GLY A 36 -8.18 -4.41 -7.78
C GLY A 36 -8.63 -5.66 -7.02
N GLY A 37 -7.69 -6.57 -6.75
CA GLY A 37 -7.90 -7.78 -5.96
C GLY A 37 -7.79 -7.62 -4.44
N VAL A 38 -7.80 -6.39 -3.91
CA VAL A 38 -7.59 -6.08 -2.49
C VAL A 38 -8.77 -5.31 -1.89
N ARG A 39 -9.16 -5.67 -0.66
CA ARG A 39 -10.14 -4.90 0.14
C ARG A 39 -9.43 -3.94 1.07
N LEU A 40 -9.74 -2.65 1.01
CA LEU A 40 -9.35 -1.69 2.04
C LEU A 40 -10.52 -1.58 3.03
N ARG A 41 -10.33 -2.06 4.25
CA ARG A 41 -11.36 -2.07 5.30
C ARG A 41 -11.23 -0.81 6.14
N LEU A 42 -12.21 0.10 6.03
CA LEU A 42 -12.21 1.38 6.73
C LEU A 42 -12.89 1.22 8.09
N THR A 43 -12.09 0.91 9.11
CA THR A 43 -12.58 0.51 10.44
C THR A 43 -12.89 1.70 11.36
N GLY A 44 -12.54 2.92 10.94
CA GLY A 44 -12.76 4.15 11.70
C GLY A 44 -11.75 4.39 12.82
N PRO A 45 -11.76 5.61 13.41
CA PRO A 45 -10.72 6.10 14.31
C PRO A 45 -10.70 5.40 15.69
N ALA A 46 -11.77 4.67 16.05
CA ALA A 46 -11.78 3.87 17.27
C ALA A 46 -10.83 2.66 17.21
N SER A 47 -10.40 2.28 16.01
CA SER A 47 -9.51 1.12 15.77
C SER A 47 -8.02 1.47 15.75
N GLY A 48 -7.64 2.75 15.85
CA GLY A 48 -6.24 3.19 15.84
C GLY A 48 -6.02 4.41 14.94
N ASP A 49 -4.81 4.49 14.35
CA ASP A 49 -4.41 5.53 13.39
C ASP A 49 -3.66 4.88 12.22
N GLY A 50 -3.86 5.39 11.00
CA GLY A 50 -3.18 4.88 9.82
C GLY A 50 -3.65 3.50 9.36
N ILE A 51 -2.71 2.76 8.77
CA ILE A 51 -2.89 1.35 8.41
C ILE A 51 -2.52 0.52 9.64
N VAL A 52 -3.51 -0.18 10.21
CA VAL A 52 -3.36 -0.89 11.49
C VAL A 52 -3.02 -2.37 11.31
N GLY A 53 -3.14 -2.90 10.10
CA GLY A 53 -2.78 -4.27 9.78
C GLY A 53 -3.19 -4.67 8.37
N TRP A 54 -2.94 -5.93 8.04
CA TRP A 54 -3.41 -6.54 6.80
C TRP A 54 -3.79 -8.00 7.01
N SER A 55 -4.47 -8.56 6.01
CA SER A 55 -4.65 -10.00 5.91
C SER A 55 -4.01 -10.51 4.63
N LEU A 56 -3.39 -11.69 4.70
CA LEU A 56 -2.65 -12.31 3.62
C LEU A 56 -3.22 -13.69 3.26
N ARG A 57 -3.21 -14.02 1.97
CA ARG A 57 -3.49 -15.38 1.47
C ARG A 57 -2.19 -16.14 1.27
N GLY A 58 -2.27 -17.47 1.26
CA GLY A 58 -1.11 -18.33 0.99
C GLY A 58 -0.08 -18.35 2.13
N VAL A 59 -0.48 -17.95 3.34
CA VAL A 59 0.35 -17.96 4.54
C VAL A 59 -0.20 -18.97 5.57
N PRO A 60 0.61 -19.46 6.52
CA PRO A 60 0.14 -20.37 7.55
C PRO A 60 -0.97 -19.78 8.42
N ALA A 61 -1.96 -20.60 8.79
CA ALA A 61 -3.07 -20.17 9.65
C ALA A 61 -2.63 -19.69 11.06
N SER A 62 -1.41 -20.05 11.48
CA SER A 62 -0.83 -19.62 12.75
C SER A 62 -0.08 -18.28 12.69
N LEU A 63 0.01 -17.65 11.50
CA LEU A 63 0.67 -16.35 11.37
C LEU A 63 -0.16 -15.26 12.08
N GLY A 64 0.49 -14.46 12.92
CA GLY A 64 -0.16 -13.35 13.65
C GLY A 64 0.47 -11.98 13.40
N GLU A 65 1.73 -11.94 12.98
CA GLU A 65 2.44 -10.70 12.68
C GLU A 65 3.58 -10.93 11.67
N VAL A 66 4.01 -9.84 11.01
CA VAL A 66 5.22 -9.81 10.17
C VAL A 66 6.07 -8.61 10.58
N ASP A 67 7.13 -8.87 11.35
CA ASP A 67 8.02 -7.84 11.89
C ASP A 67 7.28 -6.73 12.68
N GLY A 68 6.30 -7.13 13.48
CA GLY A 68 5.45 -6.26 14.30
C GLY A 68 4.21 -5.73 13.56
N ILE A 69 4.07 -5.97 12.26
CA ILE A 69 2.86 -5.63 11.51
C ILE A 69 1.78 -6.68 11.81
N ALA A 70 0.66 -6.26 12.40
CA ALA A 70 -0.48 -7.15 12.64
C ALA A 70 -0.93 -7.81 11.33
N THR A 71 -0.88 -9.14 11.31
CA THR A 71 -1.10 -9.93 10.10
C THR A 71 -2.00 -11.12 10.38
N SER A 72 -3.12 -11.21 9.68
CA SER A 72 -4.01 -12.37 9.75
C SER A 72 -3.97 -13.21 8.45
N PRO A 73 -4.10 -14.54 8.54
CA PRO A 73 -4.35 -15.37 7.36
C PRO A 73 -5.78 -15.12 6.83
N SER A 74 -5.97 -15.23 5.53
CA SER A 74 -7.29 -15.15 4.89
C SER A 74 -7.40 -16.12 3.72
N ASP A 75 -8.55 -16.78 3.62
CA ASP A 75 -8.96 -17.59 2.48
C ASP A 75 -10.04 -16.90 1.62
N ASP A 76 -10.41 -15.65 1.96
CA ASP A 76 -11.44 -14.91 1.22
C ASP A 76 -11.00 -14.72 -0.24
N PRO A 77 -11.81 -15.04 -1.25
CA PRO A 77 -11.40 -14.82 -2.63
C PRO A 77 -11.16 -13.32 -2.91
N PRO A 78 -10.32 -12.97 -3.90
CA PRO A 78 -10.20 -11.59 -4.38
C PRO A 78 -11.59 -11.00 -4.67
N PRO A 79 -11.87 -9.75 -4.25
CA PRO A 79 -13.14 -9.10 -4.55
C PRO A 79 -13.25 -8.82 -6.05
N THR A 80 -14.49 -8.65 -6.53
CA THR A 80 -14.72 -7.95 -7.79
C THR A 80 -14.30 -6.47 -7.60
N PRO A 81 -13.41 -5.92 -8.44
CA PRO A 81 -13.01 -4.51 -8.33
C PRO A 81 -14.20 -3.56 -8.43
N ALA A 82 -14.17 -2.45 -7.69
CA ALA A 82 -15.14 -1.38 -7.84
C ALA A 82 -14.64 -0.31 -8.83
N GLU A 83 -15.56 0.38 -9.49
CA GLU A 83 -15.23 1.60 -10.23
C GLU A 83 -15.14 2.76 -9.25
N HIS A 84 -14.09 3.59 -9.38
CA HIS A 84 -13.85 4.72 -8.50
C HIS A 84 -13.94 6.05 -9.26
N PRO A 85 -14.72 7.03 -8.77
CA PRO A 85 -14.77 8.37 -9.36
C PRO A 85 -13.41 9.07 -9.51
N ASN A 86 -12.42 8.73 -8.68
CA ASN A 86 -11.06 9.26 -8.78
C ASN A 86 -10.17 8.54 -9.82
N GLY A 87 -10.68 7.53 -10.52
CA GLY A 87 -9.98 6.82 -11.58
C GLY A 87 -9.02 5.72 -11.10
N VAL A 88 -8.96 5.43 -9.80
CA VAL A 88 -8.17 4.31 -9.26
C VAL A 88 -8.68 2.98 -9.81
N THR A 89 -7.74 2.08 -10.13
CA THR A 89 -8.02 0.77 -10.73
C THR A 89 -7.41 -0.38 -9.93
N SER A 90 -6.19 -0.21 -9.41
CA SER A 90 -5.50 -1.22 -8.61
C SER A 90 -4.47 -0.59 -7.66
N ILE A 91 -3.89 -1.39 -6.78
CA ILE A 91 -2.78 -0.98 -5.92
C ILE A 91 -1.47 -1.27 -6.66
N ASP A 92 -0.64 -0.24 -6.84
CA ASP A 92 0.70 -0.39 -7.39
C ASP A 92 1.64 -0.96 -6.32
N HIS A 93 1.70 -0.28 -5.18
CA HIS A 93 2.53 -0.69 -4.05
C HIS A 93 2.02 -0.21 -2.69
N VAL A 94 2.43 -0.94 -1.66
CA VAL A 94 2.29 -0.57 -0.25
C VAL A 94 3.68 -0.38 0.33
N VAL A 95 3.89 0.76 0.99
CA VAL A 95 5.16 1.09 1.65
C VAL A 95 5.17 0.51 3.07
N VAL A 96 6.21 -0.25 3.37
CA VAL A 96 6.54 -0.68 4.74
C VAL A 96 7.73 0.14 5.22
N LEU A 97 7.57 0.91 6.28
CA LEU A 97 8.71 1.54 6.96
C LEU A 97 9.27 0.61 8.01
N SER A 98 10.60 0.48 8.00
CA SER A 98 11.32 -0.42 8.88
C SER A 98 12.40 0.30 9.69
N PRO A 99 12.43 0.11 11.03
CA PRO A 99 13.55 0.52 11.87
C PRO A 99 14.79 -0.39 11.72
N ASP A 100 14.61 -1.60 11.19
CA ASP A 100 15.66 -2.58 10.88
C ASP A 100 15.29 -3.33 9.59
N LEU A 101 15.75 -2.81 8.45
CA LEU A 101 15.33 -3.32 7.15
C LEU A 101 15.77 -4.77 6.89
N ASP A 102 16.92 -5.22 7.42
CA ASP A 102 17.36 -6.60 7.26
C ASP A 102 16.43 -7.57 8.00
N ARG A 103 15.97 -7.18 9.19
CA ARG A 103 15.00 -7.93 9.98
C ARG A 103 13.66 -8.02 9.25
N THR A 104 13.15 -6.91 8.70
CA THR A 104 11.92 -6.91 7.89
C THR A 104 12.06 -7.78 6.65
N VAL A 105 13.18 -7.70 5.94
CA VAL A 105 13.45 -8.54 4.76
C VAL A 105 13.47 -10.02 5.13
N THR A 106 14.07 -10.37 6.27
CA THR A 106 14.09 -11.74 6.78
C THR A 106 12.68 -12.23 7.11
N ALA A 107 11.87 -11.40 7.77
CA ALA A 107 10.48 -11.72 8.10
C ALA A 107 9.62 -11.93 6.84
N LEU A 108 9.77 -11.07 5.82
CA LEU A 108 9.07 -11.24 4.54
C LEU A 108 9.52 -12.52 3.82
N ARG A 109 10.82 -12.84 3.82
CA ARG A 109 11.34 -14.10 3.25
C ARG A 109 10.77 -15.33 3.94
N ALA A 110 10.52 -15.27 5.25
CA ALA A 110 9.90 -16.37 6.00
C ALA A 110 8.45 -16.68 5.54
N LEU A 111 7.79 -15.74 4.83
CA LEU A 111 6.50 -15.98 4.18
C LEU A 111 6.63 -16.74 2.85
N GLY A 112 7.85 -17.05 2.41
CA GLY A 112 8.11 -17.69 1.11
C GLY A 112 8.19 -16.72 -0.07
N VAL A 113 8.36 -15.41 0.17
CA VAL A 113 8.57 -14.42 -0.90
C VAL A 113 10.02 -13.97 -1.00
N GLU A 114 10.48 -13.80 -2.24
CA GLU A 114 11.85 -13.38 -2.52
C GLU A 114 11.90 -11.91 -2.95
N PRO A 115 12.89 -11.12 -2.48
CA PRO A 115 13.16 -9.80 -3.01
C PRO A 115 13.38 -9.84 -4.52
N ARG A 116 12.74 -8.92 -5.23
CA ARG A 116 12.85 -8.80 -6.69
C ARG A 116 13.83 -7.73 -7.12
N ARG A 117 14.01 -6.71 -6.28
CA ARG A 117 14.86 -5.56 -6.56
C ARG A 117 15.28 -4.90 -5.26
N GLU A 118 16.44 -4.28 -5.29
CA GLU A 118 16.92 -3.38 -4.26
C GLU A 118 17.35 -2.05 -4.91
N ARG A 119 17.22 -0.96 -4.15
CA ARG A 119 17.66 0.37 -4.58
C ARG A 119 18.08 1.21 -3.39
N GLU A 120 19.18 1.95 -3.55
CA GLU A 120 19.54 3.06 -2.66
C GLU A 120 18.92 4.38 -3.15
N GLY A 121 18.52 5.24 -2.23
CA GLY A 121 17.88 6.51 -2.56
C GLY A 121 18.01 7.53 -1.45
N ARG A 122 17.22 8.61 -1.56
CA ARG A 122 17.07 9.61 -0.49
C ARG A 122 15.61 9.91 -0.21
N LEU A 123 15.22 9.94 1.06
CA LEU A 123 13.92 10.42 1.52
C LEU A 123 14.12 11.61 2.45
N ALA A 124 13.50 12.75 2.13
CA ALA A 124 13.65 13.99 2.90
C ALA A 124 15.12 14.37 3.19
N GLY A 125 16.03 14.09 2.24
CA GLY A 125 17.45 14.36 2.40
C GLY A 125 18.26 13.29 3.15
N HIS A 126 17.65 12.24 3.68
CA HIS A 126 18.33 11.14 4.37
C HIS A 126 18.53 9.94 3.43
N PRO A 127 19.67 9.22 3.51
CA PRO A 127 19.88 8.00 2.74
C PRO A 127 18.86 6.93 3.16
N ILE A 128 18.27 6.28 2.17
CA ILE A 128 17.36 5.16 2.37
C ILE A 128 17.79 3.99 1.49
N ARG A 129 17.39 2.81 1.90
CA ARG A 129 17.46 1.59 1.11
C ARG A 129 16.05 1.03 0.97
N GLN A 130 15.73 0.55 -0.21
CA GLN A 130 14.40 0.08 -0.58
C GLN A 130 14.50 -1.32 -1.16
N VAL A 131 13.74 -2.26 -0.61
CA VAL A 131 13.70 -3.65 -1.05
C VAL A 131 12.29 -3.98 -1.47
N PHE A 132 12.15 -4.51 -2.68
CA PHE A 132 10.85 -4.70 -3.33
C PHE A 132 10.47 -6.18 -3.38
N PHE A 133 9.25 -6.51 -2.93
CA PHE A 133 8.67 -7.86 -3.00
C PHE A 133 7.39 -7.85 -3.84
N ARG A 134 6.95 -9.04 -4.28
CA ARG A 134 5.68 -9.21 -5.00
C ARG A 134 4.71 -10.06 -4.19
N PHE A 135 3.56 -9.48 -3.86
CA PHE A 135 2.40 -10.14 -3.26
C PHE A 135 1.28 -10.20 -4.29
N GLY A 136 1.38 -11.15 -5.23
CA GLY A 136 0.56 -11.17 -6.43
C GLY A 136 0.77 -9.93 -7.28
N GLU A 137 -0.32 -9.18 -7.52
CA GLU A 137 -0.27 -7.92 -8.29
C GLU A 137 0.37 -6.76 -7.51
N VAL A 138 0.35 -6.79 -6.18
CA VAL A 138 0.82 -5.68 -5.33
C VAL A 138 2.32 -5.80 -5.06
N ILE A 139 3.03 -4.68 -5.13
CA ILE A 139 4.42 -4.58 -4.70
C ILE A 139 4.47 -4.17 -3.21
N ILE A 140 5.29 -4.85 -2.42
CA ILE A 140 5.69 -4.34 -1.10
C ILE A 140 7.02 -3.62 -1.26
N GLU A 141 7.05 -2.34 -0.93
CA GLU A 141 8.26 -1.52 -0.90
C GLU A 141 8.69 -1.36 0.57
N ALA A 142 9.61 -2.21 1.02
CA ALA A 142 10.19 -2.12 2.36
C ALA A 142 11.32 -1.09 2.36
N VAL A 143 11.22 -0.08 3.22
CA VAL A 143 12.11 1.08 3.27
C VAL A 143 12.71 1.21 4.67
N GLY A 144 14.02 1.40 4.74
CA GLY A 144 14.72 1.70 5.98
C GLY A 144 16.04 2.42 5.71
N ALA A 145 16.68 2.93 6.76
CA ALA A 145 18.04 3.47 6.64
C ALA A 145 19.04 2.30 6.49
N PRO A 146 20.02 2.40 5.55
CA PRO A 146 20.88 1.26 5.19
C PRO A 146 21.66 0.69 6.38
N ASP A 147 22.22 1.56 7.22
CA ASP A 147 23.12 1.19 8.31
C ASP A 147 22.47 1.25 9.70
N THR A 148 21.15 1.47 9.76
CA THR A 148 20.43 1.57 11.03
C THR A 148 19.83 0.22 11.43
N ARG A 149 20.02 -0.16 12.69
CA ARG A 149 19.36 -1.30 13.33
C ARG A 149 18.74 -0.80 14.63
N ALA A 150 17.50 -0.34 14.54
CA ALA A 150 16.77 0.19 15.68
C ALA A 150 15.68 -0.79 16.16
N GLU A 151 15.32 -0.68 17.43
CA GLU A 151 14.21 -1.42 18.02
C GLU A 151 12.85 -0.84 17.56
N GLY A 152 11.78 -1.62 17.77
CA GLY A 152 10.41 -1.26 17.41
C GLY A 152 9.91 -1.98 16.16
N PRO A 153 8.59 -1.96 15.92
CA PRO A 153 7.96 -2.70 14.82
C PRO A 153 8.16 -2.00 13.47
N ALA A 154 8.14 -2.77 12.39
CA ALA A 154 7.84 -2.23 11.06
C ALA A 154 6.37 -1.76 11.01
N SER A 155 6.07 -0.85 10.09
CA SER A 155 4.72 -0.29 9.94
C SER A 155 4.34 -0.09 8.49
N LEU A 156 3.05 -0.31 8.19
CA LEU A 156 2.45 0.03 6.91
C LEU A 156 2.19 1.54 6.88
N TRP A 157 2.71 2.23 5.86
CA TRP A 157 2.83 3.69 5.91
C TRP A 157 2.03 4.43 4.85
N GLY A 158 1.97 3.90 3.63
CA GLY A 158 1.33 4.57 2.51
C GLY A 158 1.03 3.60 1.38
N ILE A 159 0.10 4.01 0.53
CA ILE A 159 -0.38 3.23 -0.60
C ILE A 159 -0.30 4.09 -1.85
N THR A 160 0.23 3.50 -2.92
CA THR A 160 0.21 4.11 -4.25
C THR A 160 -0.73 3.31 -5.13
N TYR A 161 -1.62 4.03 -5.82
CA TYR A 161 -2.66 3.45 -6.66
C TYR A 161 -2.39 3.68 -8.13
N VAL A 162 -2.67 2.67 -8.94
CA VAL A 162 -2.71 2.82 -10.39
C VAL A 162 -4.02 3.51 -10.77
N VAL A 163 -3.92 4.55 -11.60
CA VAL A 163 -5.09 5.24 -12.15
C VAL A 163 -5.17 5.07 -13.66
N ALA A 164 -6.39 5.02 -14.19
CA ALA A 164 -6.65 4.85 -15.62
C ALA A 164 -6.13 6.03 -16.44
N ASP A 165 -6.30 7.26 -15.94
CA ASP A 165 -5.81 8.49 -16.56
C ASP A 165 -5.31 9.44 -15.46
N ILE A 166 -3.99 9.64 -15.41
CA ILE A 166 -3.34 10.45 -14.38
C ILE A 166 -3.67 11.94 -14.51
N ASP A 167 -3.92 12.44 -15.73
CA ASP A 167 -4.22 13.86 -15.95
C ASP A 167 -5.66 14.14 -15.53
N ALA A 168 -6.60 13.26 -15.90
CA ALA A 168 -7.99 13.35 -15.45
C ALA A 168 -8.12 13.20 -13.92
N THR A 169 -7.36 12.28 -13.31
CA THR A 169 -7.29 12.16 -11.85
C THR A 169 -6.76 13.44 -11.20
N ALA A 170 -5.68 14.02 -11.74
CA ALA A 170 -5.10 15.25 -11.20
C ALA A 170 -6.05 16.44 -11.34
N GLU A 171 -6.71 16.59 -12.49
CA GLU A 171 -7.72 17.62 -12.73
C GLU A 171 -8.87 17.52 -11.72
N ARG A 172 -9.36 16.31 -11.45
CA ARG A 172 -10.41 16.06 -10.45
C ARG A 172 -10.00 16.53 -9.05
N PHE A 173 -8.77 16.23 -8.64
CA PHE A 173 -8.29 16.61 -7.32
C PHE A 173 -7.95 18.10 -7.22
N GLY A 174 -7.60 18.74 -8.33
CA GLY A 174 -7.20 20.13 -8.39
C GLY A 174 -5.91 20.39 -7.58
N ASP A 175 -5.93 21.42 -6.76
CA ASP A 175 -4.81 21.85 -5.90
C ASP A 175 -4.48 20.88 -4.75
N ARG A 176 -5.34 19.89 -4.52
CA ARG A 176 -5.17 18.84 -3.49
C ARG A 176 -4.22 17.73 -3.91
N THR A 177 -3.47 17.90 -5.00
CA THR A 177 -2.34 17.03 -5.37
C THR A 177 -1.07 17.85 -5.59
N SER A 178 0.08 17.18 -5.58
CA SER A 178 1.29 17.76 -6.18
C SER A 178 1.12 17.90 -7.70
N PRO A 179 1.95 18.70 -8.39
CA PRO A 179 2.01 18.63 -9.84
C PRO A 179 2.31 17.21 -10.31
N VAL A 180 1.64 16.77 -11.38
CA VAL A 180 1.99 15.52 -12.07
C VAL A 180 3.41 15.64 -12.61
N LYS A 181 4.22 14.62 -12.38
CA LYS A 181 5.61 14.56 -12.83
C LYS A 181 5.97 13.15 -13.27
N ASP A 182 7.12 13.01 -13.91
CA ASP A 182 7.67 11.69 -14.23
C ASP A 182 7.92 10.90 -12.94
N ALA A 183 7.47 9.65 -12.96
CA ALA A 183 7.79 8.67 -11.93
C ALA A 183 9.20 8.14 -12.16
N VAL A 184 9.79 7.51 -11.14
CA VAL A 184 11.11 6.88 -11.29
C VAL A 184 11.03 5.66 -12.23
N GLN A 185 9.85 5.07 -12.36
CA GLN A 185 9.54 4.04 -13.35
C GLN A 185 9.46 4.70 -14.75
N PRO A 186 10.34 4.33 -15.70
CA PRO A 186 10.40 4.97 -17.01
C PRO A 186 9.03 5.04 -17.71
N GLY A 187 8.71 6.24 -18.19
CA GLY A 187 7.48 6.56 -18.92
C GLY A 187 6.18 6.60 -18.09
N ARG A 188 6.22 6.22 -16.81
CA ARG A 188 5.08 6.42 -15.90
C ARG A 188 5.12 7.82 -15.32
N ARG A 189 3.94 8.34 -14.96
CA ARG A 189 3.77 9.63 -14.30
C ARG A 189 3.10 9.44 -12.95
N ILE A 190 3.44 10.28 -11.98
CA ILE A 190 2.96 10.19 -10.60
C ILE A 190 2.53 11.55 -10.08
N THR A 191 1.53 11.55 -9.20
CA THR A 191 1.21 12.66 -8.31
C THR A 191 0.93 12.16 -6.88
N THR A 192 1.20 12.99 -5.88
CA THR A 192 0.91 12.71 -4.47
C THR A 192 -0.32 13.48 -4.04
N LEU A 193 -1.29 12.79 -3.45
CA LEU A 193 -2.48 13.38 -2.88
C LEU A 193 -2.14 14.07 -1.56
N ARG A 194 -2.66 15.28 -1.34
CA ARG A 194 -2.71 15.93 -0.03
C ARG A 194 -3.79 15.26 0.81
N HIS A 195 -3.56 13.99 1.15
CA HIS A 195 -4.53 13.09 1.77
C HIS A 195 -5.22 13.67 3.02
N ARG A 196 -4.50 14.50 3.80
CA ARG A 196 -5.03 15.17 4.99
C ARG A 196 -6.14 16.18 4.68
N ASP A 197 -6.17 16.76 3.48
CA ASP A 197 -7.23 17.68 3.05
C ASP A 197 -8.58 16.96 2.89
N PHE A 198 -8.57 15.62 2.83
CA PHE A 198 -9.75 14.76 2.83
C PHE A 198 -10.00 14.07 4.18
N GLY A 199 -9.15 14.31 5.19
CA GLY A 199 -9.22 13.60 6.48
C GLY A 199 -8.74 12.15 6.43
N MET A 200 -7.98 11.75 5.41
CA MET A 200 -7.35 10.42 5.34
C MET A 200 -6.02 10.44 6.12
N SER A 201 -5.77 9.42 6.96
CA SER A 201 -4.48 9.26 7.66
C SER A 201 -3.41 8.67 6.75
N VAL A 202 -3.82 7.81 5.80
CA VAL A 202 -2.92 7.08 4.89
C VAL A 202 -2.33 8.01 3.83
N ARG A 203 -1.00 7.95 3.66
CA ARG A 203 -0.34 8.66 2.58
C ARG A 203 -0.65 8.01 1.25
N THR A 204 -1.09 8.84 0.31
CA THR A 204 -1.67 8.37 -0.95
C THR A 204 -0.97 9.01 -2.14
N ALA A 205 -0.56 8.19 -3.09
CA ALA A 205 -0.10 8.64 -4.40
C ALA A 205 -0.89 7.95 -5.52
N MET A 206 -0.98 8.62 -6.66
CA MET A 206 -1.59 8.12 -7.89
C MET A 206 -0.51 8.03 -8.96
N ILE A 207 -0.44 6.90 -9.65
CA ILE A 207 0.54 6.65 -10.70
C ILE A 207 -0.16 6.12 -11.95
N SER A 208 0.27 6.55 -13.13
CA SER A 208 -0.27 6.06 -14.39
C SER A 208 -0.06 4.56 -14.54
N ALA A 209 -0.87 3.89 -15.35
CA ALA A 209 -0.67 2.47 -15.68
C ALA A 209 0.76 2.18 -16.22
N PRO A 210 1.27 0.95 -16.04
CA PRO A 210 2.47 0.51 -16.74
C PRO A 210 2.33 0.70 -18.25
N ILE A 211 3.39 1.19 -18.91
CA ILE A 211 3.46 1.17 -20.37
C ILE A 211 3.75 -0.27 -20.78
N LEU A 212 2.85 -0.86 -21.56
CA LEU A 212 3.03 -2.18 -22.18
C LEU A 212 3.96 -2.10 -23.40
#